data_AF-A0A8J6I1Q6-F1
#
_entry.id   AF-A0A8J6I1Q6-F1
#
_cell.length_a   1.000
_cell.length_b   1.000
_cell.length_c   1.000
_cell.angle_alpha   90.00
_cell.angle_beta   90.00
_cell.angle_gamma   90.00
#
_symmetry.space_group_name_H-M   'P 1'
#
loop_
_entity.id
_entity.type
_entity.pdbx_description
1 polymer ?
#
loop_
_entity_poly.entity_id
_entity_poly.type
_entity_poly.pdbx_seq_one_letter_code
_entity_poly.pdbx_strand_id
1 'polypeptide(L)'
;MTNKEFIQKLLNTLNYKTVYMWGTFGSPVTKKIIEEKAKQYPSWYTDAMKEFLYKLIDQNYFAFDCVGLIKGILWGWNGDPTKAHGGARYNSNGVPDLSADKLIERCNPTTDFTKIVPGAIVWLRGHVGTYIGDGRVIECTPAWKNGVQITICLNVYPDNRLDKARLWVKHGKLPYVKYKE
;
A
#
# COMPACT_ATOMS: atom_id res chain seq x y z
N MET A 1 2.95 -6.93 15.83
CA MET A 1 1.95 -5.86 15.77
C MET A 1 0.55 -6.47 15.76
N THR A 2 -0.42 -5.89 16.45
CA THR A 2 -1.83 -6.29 16.39
C THR A 2 -2.51 -5.74 15.14
N ASN A 3 -3.66 -6.28 14.74
CA ASN A 3 -4.45 -5.72 13.63
C ASN A 3 -4.88 -4.27 13.88
N LYS A 4 -5.23 -3.91 15.13
CA LYS A 4 -5.57 -2.53 15.52
C LYS A 4 -4.38 -1.58 15.34
N GLU A 5 -3.19 -1.96 15.82
CA GLU A 5 -1.95 -1.18 15.63
C GLU A 5 -1.58 -1.06 14.14
N PHE A 6 -1.75 -2.13 13.37
CA PHE A 6 -1.46 -2.14 11.93
C PHE A 6 -2.36 -1.17 11.16
N ILE A 7 -3.67 -1.23 11.42
CA ILE A 7 -4.63 -0.28 10.84
C ILE A 7 -4.30 1.15 11.27
N GLN A 8 -3.99 1.39 12.54
CA GLN A 8 -3.66 2.74 13.01
C GLN A 8 -2.44 3.30 12.28
N LYS A 9 -1.39 2.49 12.09
CA LYS A 9 -0.20 2.91 11.35
C LYS A 9 -0.48 3.17 9.87
N LEU A 10 -1.34 2.35 9.25
CA LEU A 10 -1.81 2.60 7.89
C LEU A 10 -2.59 3.91 7.80
N LEU A 11 -3.56 4.15 8.69
CA LEU A 11 -4.32 5.40 8.73
C LEU A 11 -3.43 6.62 8.96
N ASN A 12 -2.39 6.50 9.79
CA ASN A 12 -1.43 7.59 10.01
C ASN A 12 -0.72 8.02 8.72
N THR A 13 -0.60 7.16 7.70
CA THR A 13 0.01 7.54 6.42
C THR A 13 -0.81 8.59 5.66
N LEU A 14 -2.11 8.74 5.96
CA LEU A 14 -2.98 9.76 5.37
C LEU A 14 -2.61 11.19 5.82
N ASN A 15 -1.82 11.33 6.89
CA ASN A 15 -1.29 12.62 7.35
C ASN A 15 -0.05 13.07 6.56
N TYR A 16 0.42 12.25 5.62
CA TYR A 16 1.60 12.52 4.80
C TYR A 16 1.20 12.72 3.34
N LYS A 17 1.96 13.55 2.63
CA LYS A 17 1.88 13.61 1.18
C LYS A 17 2.44 12.31 0.63
N THR A 18 1.65 11.57 -0.13
CA THR A 18 2.08 10.30 -0.73
C THR A 18 1.83 10.28 -2.23
N VAL A 19 2.63 9.51 -2.95
CA VAL A 19 2.49 9.29 -4.39
C VAL A 19 2.72 7.82 -4.73
N TYR A 20 2.03 7.32 -5.75
CA TYR A 20 2.29 5.97 -6.24
C TYR A 20 3.60 5.91 -7.04
N MET A 21 4.52 5.05 -6.63
CA MET A 21 5.73 4.71 -7.38
C MET A 21 5.99 3.21 -7.28
N TRP A 22 5.92 2.52 -8.43
CA TRP A 22 6.16 1.08 -8.51
C TRP A 22 7.55 0.70 -7.98
N GLY A 23 7.61 -0.28 -7.06
CA GLY A 23 8.84 -0.78 -6.47
C GLY A 23 9.36 0.04 -5.28
N THR A 24 8.48 0.80 -4.61
CA THR A 24 8.83 1.61 -3.43
C THR A 24 7.98 1.25 -2.21
N PHE A 25 8.53 1.45 -1.02
CA PHE A 25 7.90 1.10 0.26
C PHE A 25 8.05 2.21 1.31
N GLY A 26 7.93 3.46 0.86
CA GLY A 26 7.89 4.64 1.72
C GLY A 26 9.09 5.56 1.60
N SER A 27 9.78 5.57 0.46
CA SER A 27 10.93 6.45 0.22
C SER A 27 10.51 7.91 0.09
N PRO A 28 11.26 8.88 0.65
CA PRO A 28 11.12 10.28 0.23
C PRO A 28 11.33 10.41 -1.29
N VAL A 29 10.50 11.20 -1.96
CA VAL A 29 10.63 11.45 -3.39
C VAL A 29 11.86 12.32 -3.63
N THR A 30 12.86 11.73 -4.28
CA THR A 30 14.15 12.35 -4.61
C THR A 30 14.52 12.00 -6.05
N LYS A 31 15.41 12.79 -6.66
CA LYS A 31 15.93 12.47 -8.00
C LYS A 31 16.52 11.05 -8.05
N LYS A 32 17.28 10.68 -7.02
CA LYS A 32 17.92 9.35 -6.90
C LYS A 32 16.91 8.21 -6.96
N ILE A 33 15.82 8.26 -6.18
CA ILE A 33 14.85 7.16 -6.17
C ILE A 33 14.06 7.09 -7.50
N ILE A 34 13.78 8.22 -8.13
CA ILE A 34 13.11 8.27 -9.44
C ILE A 34 13.99 7.61 -10.51
N GLU A 35 15.27 7.99 -10.58
CA GLU A 35 16.21 7.44 -11.56
C GLU A 35 16.49 5.95 -11.33
N GLU A 36 16.62 5.52 -10.06
CA GLU A 36 16.79 4.11 -9.70
C GLU A 36 15.60 3.27 -10.20
N LYS A 37 14.37 3.71 -9.91
CA LYS A 37 13.17 2.96 -10.32
C LYS A 37 12.92 3.06 -11.83
N ALA A 38 13.27 4.17 -12.47
CA ALA A 38 13.20 4.28 -13.92
C ALA A 38 14.17 3.33 -14.64
N LYS A 39 15.37 3.12 -14.09
CA LYS A 39 16.30 2.10 -14.59
C LYS A 39 15.77 0.69 -14.37
N GLN A 40 15.12 0.45 -13.23
CA GLN A 40 14.59 -0.86 -12.87
C GLN A 40 13.32 -1.24 -13.67
N TYR A 41 12.45 -0.27 -13.95
CA TYR A 41 11.15 -0.46 -14.60
C TYR A 41 10.92 0.59 -15.70
N PRO A 42 11.71 0.59 -16.79
CA PRO A 42 11.71 1.66 -17.80
C PRO A 42 10.37 1.82 -18.52
N SER A 43 9.59 0.74 -18.68
CA SER A 43 8.25 0.80 -19.28
C SER A 43 7.20 1.47 -18.39
N TRP A 44 7.39 1.45 -17.07
CA TRP A 44 6.49 2.10 -16.12
C TRP A 44 6.82 3.59 -15.97
N TYR A 45 8.11 3.91 -15.85
CA TYR A 45 8.60 5.28 -15.64
C TYR A 45 8.93 5.97 -16.97
N THR A 46 7.86 6.29 -17.70
CA THR A 46 7.93 7.11 -18.91
C THR A 46 8.47 8.52 -18.61
N ASP A 47 8.86 9.25 -19.65
CA ASP A 47 9.34 10.63 -19.49
C ASP A 47 8.29 11.53 -18.82
N ALA A 48 7.03 11.43 -19.24
CA ALA A 48 5.92 12.16 -18.61
C ALA A 48 5.74 11.81 -17.12
N MET A 49 5.88 10.53 -16.74
CA MET A 49 5.82 10.12 -15.33
C MET A 49 7.01 10.69 -14.54
N LYS A 50 8.23 10.64 -15.09
CA LYS A 50 9.41 11.21 -14.44
C LYS A 50 9.29 12.72 -14.26
N GLU A 51 8.83 13.44 -15.28
CA GLU A 51 8.58 14.89 -15.20
C GLU A 51 7.56 15.25 -14.11
N PHE A 52 6.50 14.47 -13.99
CA PHE A 52 5.54 14.61 -12.88
C PHE A 52 6.21 14.37 -11.52
N LEU A 53 6.97 13.28 -11.36
CA LEU A 53 7.63 12.94 -10.10
C LEU A 53 8.72 13.95 -9.71
N TYR A 54 9.46 14.50 -10.67
CA TYR A 54 10.47 15.53 -10.40
C TYR A 54 9.86 16.80 -9.80
N LYS A 55 8.60 17.14 -10.15
CA LYS A 55 7.90 18.28 -9.53
C LYS A 55 7.59 18.05 -8.05
N LEU A 56 7.61 16.80 -7.57
CA LEU A 56 7.32 16.44 -6.18
C LEU A 56 8.57 16.41 -5.28
N ILE A 57 9.76 16.56 -5.85
CA ILE A 57 11.02 16.67 -5.09
C ILE A 57 10.94 17.88 -4.15
N ASP A 58 11.50 17.73 -2.95
CA ASP A 58 11.52 18.75 -1.88
C ASP A 58 10.13 19.22 -1.40
N GLN A 59 9.06 18.51 -1.78
CA GLN A 59 7.69 18.79 -1.32
C GLN A 59 7.22 17.89 -0.17
N ASN A 60 8.12 17.13 0.46
CA ASN A 60 7.84 16.15 1.52
C ASN A 60 6.90 15.01 1.11
N TYR A 61 6.99 14.55 -0.14
CA TYR A 61 6.26 13.36 -0.60
C TYR A 61 6.98 12.07 -0.22
N PHE A 62 6.18 11.05 0.16
CA PHE A 62 6.62 9.67 0.30
C PHE A 62 6.05 8.79 -0.82
N ALA A 63 6.90 7.94 -1.37
CA ALA A 63 6.63 7.05 -2.47
C ALA A 63 6.32 5.64 -1.96
N PHE A 64 5.16 5.12 -2.33
CA PHE A 64 4.76 3.73 -2.06
C PHE A 64 4.19 3.09 -3.33
N ASP A 65 4.34 1.79 -3.49
CA ASP A 65 3.39 0.98 -4.27
C ASP A 65 2.36 0.30 -3.36
N CYS A 66 1.46 -0.51 -3.93
CA CYS A 66 0.37 -1.14 -3.20
C CYS A 66 0.85 -2.06 -2.07
N VAL A 67 1.70 -3.04 -2.39
CA VAL A 67 2.25 -4.00 -1.42
C VAL A 67 3.34 -3.36 -0.56
N GLY A 68 4.02 -2.35 -1.11
CA GLY A 68 5.03 -1.53 -0.46
C GLY A 68 4.47 -0.68 0.67
N LEU A 69 3.22 -0.23 0.59
CA LEU A 69 2.53 0.37 1.73
C LEU A 69 2.43 -0.62 2.91
N ILE A 70 1.96 -1.85 2.63
CA ILE A 70 1.81 -2.90 3.64
C ILE A 70 3.18 -3.30 4.22
N LYS A 71 4.15 -3.60 3.35
CA LYS A 71 5.51 -3.98 3.74
C LYS A 71 6.20 -2.87 4.51
N GLY A 72 6.12 -1.62 4.04
CA GLY A 72 6.71 -0.45 4.70
C GLY A 72 6.25 -0.34 6.16
N ILE A 73 4.94 -0.40 6.40
CA ILE A 73 4.39 -0.37 7.77
C ILE A 73 4.90 -1.56 8.61
N LEU A 74 4.89 -2.77 8.06
CA LEU A 74 5.38 -3.96 8.74
C LEU A 74 6.90 -3.94 8.97
N TRP A 75 7.65 -3.23 8.15
CA TRP A 75 9.10 -3.00 8.22
C TRP A 75 9.49 -1.78 9.07
N GLY A 76 8.53 -1.18 9.75
CA GLY A 76 8.80 -0.11 10.72
C GLY A 76 8.86 1.30 10.12
N TRP A 77 8.24 1.53 8.96
CA TRP A 77 8.05 2.89 8.43
C TRP A 77 7.45 3.81 9.50
N ASN A 78 8.00 5.02 9.62
CA ASN A 78 7.58 6.02 10.60
C ASN A 78 7.43 7.45 10.01
N GLY A 79 7.68 7.62 8.71
CA GLY A 79 7.50 8.91 8.04
C GLY A 79 8.62 9.92 8.27
N ASP A 80 9.81 9.47 8.68
CA ASP A 80 10.98 10.33 8.82
C ASP A 80 11.58 10.66 7.43
N PRO A 81 11.47 11.92 6.94
CA PRO A 81 11.93 12.30 5.61
C PRO A 81 13.46 12.28 5.48
N THR A 82 14.18 12.22 6.60
CA THR A 82 15.65 12.19 6.63
C THR A 82 16.21 10.77 6.49
N LYS A 83 15.35 9.75 6.58
CA LYS A 83 15.75 8.34 6.53
C LYS A 83 15.39 7.72 5.18
N ALA A 84 16.23 6.78 4.76
CA ALA A 84 15.88 5.89 3.66
C ALA A 84 14.53 5.21 3.94
N HIS A 85 13.67 5.13 2.93
CA HIS A 85 12.35 4.50 3.03
C HIS A 85 11.51 4.99 4.22
N GLY A 86 11.63 6.27 4.60
CA GLY A 86 10.82 6.85 5.67
C GLY A 86 10.96 6.10 7.00
N GLY A 87 12.14 5.54 7.26
CA GLY A 87 12.48 4.76 8.44
C GLY A 87 12.28 3.24 8.32
N ALA A 88 11.63 2.76 7.26
CA ALA A 88 11.43 1.33 7.05
C ALA A 88 12.76 0.61 6.78
N ARG A 89 12.94 -0.56 7.40
CA ARG A 89 14.12 -1.41 7.18
C ARG A 89 13.76 -2.60 6.29
N TYR A 90 14.39 -2.68 5.13
CA TYR A 90 14.14 -3.75 4.16
C TYR A 90 14.22 -5.14 4.81
N ASN A 91 13.23 -5.99 4.50
CA ASN A 91 13.17 -7.39 4.95
C ASN A 91 13.33 -7.57 6.47
N SER A 92 12.73 -6.67 7.26
CA SER A 92 12.79 -6.68 8.72
C SER A 92 11.54 -7.27 9.36
N ASN A 93 11.56 -7.47 10.69
CA ASN A 93 10.44 -7.96 11.49
C ASN A 93 9.89 -9.34 11.05
N GLY A 94 10.72 -10.15 10.39
CA GLY A 94 10.33 -11.47 9.86
C GLY A 94 9.37 -11.39 8.67
N VAL A 95 9.22 -10.22 8.04
CA VAL A 95 8.34 -10.00 6.89
C VAL A 95 9.16 -10.03 5.60
N PRO A 96 8.98 -11.04 4.73
CA PRO A 96 9.73 -11.16 3.49
C PRO A 96 9.30 -10.13 2.44
N ASP A 97 10.19 -9.88 1.48
CA ASP A 97 9.87 -9.10 0.29
C ASP A 97 9.06 -9.94 -0.72
N LEU A 98 7.75 -9.69 -0.77
CA LEU A 98 6.81 -10.37 -1.65
C LEU A 98 6.11 -9.38 -2.58
N SER A 99 5.76 -9.86 -3.78
CA SER A 99 4.82 -9.17 -4.67
C SER A 99 3.39 -9.24 -4.12
N ALA A 100 2.47 -8.43 -4.67
CA ALA A 100 1.06 -8.49 -4.34
C ALA A 100 0.47 -9.91 -4.45
N ASP A 101 0.77 -10.59 -5.56
CA ASP A 101 0.29 -11.95 -5.83
C ASP A 101 0.89 -12.98 -4.87
N LYS A 102 2.18 -12.86 -4.54
CA LYS A 102 2.83 -13.76 -3.58
C LYS A 102 2.42 -13.48 -2.14
N LEU A 103 2.05 -12.24 -1.80
CA LEU A 103 1.57 -11.91 -0.46
C LEU A 103 0.21 -12.57 -0.19
N ILE A 104 -0.74 -12.49 -1.13
CA ILE A 104 -2.07 -13.11 -0.94
C ILE A 104 -2.00 -14.63 -0.81
N GLU A 105 -1.07 -15.30 -1.51
CA GLU A 105 -0.82 -16.74 -1.37
C GLU A 105 -0.45 -17.12 0.08
N ARG A 106 0.19 -16.22 0.85
CA ARG A 106 0.56 -16.46 2.26
C ARG A 106 -0.57 -16.23 3.25
N CYS A 107 -1.71 -15.72 2.80
CA CYS A 107 -2.79 -15.24 3.68
C CYS A 107 -3.96 -16.22 3.81
N ASN A 108 -3.77 -17.47 3.39
CA ASN A 108 -4.81 -18.51 3.30
C ASN A 108 -6.11 -17.96 2.67
N PRO A 109 -6.03 -17.50 1.40
CA PRO A 109 -7.02 -16.59 0.86
C PRO A 109 -8.36 -17.26 0.57
N THR A 110 -9.44 -16.49 0.72
CA THR A 110 -10.82 -16.91 0.41
C THR A 110 -11.51 -15.87 -0.48
N THR A 111 -12.57 -16.30 -1.17
CA THR A 111 -13.48 -15.44 -1.94
C THR A 111 -14.72 -15.04 -1.13
N ASP A 112 -14.89 -15.58 0.08
CA ASP A 112 -16.04 -15.31 0.95
C ASP A 112 -15.84 -14.03 1.78
N PHE A 113 -16.25 -12.89 1.24
CA PHE A 113 -16.12 -11.58 1.87
C PHE A 113 -17.05 -11.36 3.08
N THR A 114 -17.99 -12.26 3.36
CA THR A 114 -18.80 -12.18 4.60
C THR A 114 -17.97 -12.40 5.86
N LYS A 115 -16.76 -12.98 5.71
CA LYS A 115 -15.82 -13.29 6.79
C LYS A 115 -14.63 -12.34 6.88
N ILE A 116 -14.62 -11.26 6.09
CA ILE A 116 -13.50 -10.32 6.11
C ILE A 116 -13.42 -9.59 7.45
N VAL A 117 -12.21 -9.44 7.99
CA VAL A 117 -11.97 -8.76 9.26
C VAL A 117 -11.00 -7.59 9.10
N PRO A 118 -11.12 -6.53 9.91
CA PRO A 118 -10.16 -5.42 9.88
C PRO A 118 -8.71 -5.90 10.03
N GLY A 119 -7.86 -5.43 9.12
CA GLY A 119 -6.45 -5.77 9.00
C GLY A 119 -6.18 -6.90 8.02
N ALA A 120 -7.20 -7.57 7.47
CA ALA A 120 -7.04 -8.52 6.37
C ALA A 120 -6.63 -7.77 5.10
N ILE A 121 -5.84 -8.41 4.24
CA ILE A 121 -5.56 -7.87 2.92
C ILE A 121 -6.67 -8.26 1.95
N VAL A 122 -6.94 -7.37 1.01
CA VAL A 122 -7.79 -7.61 -0.16
C VAL A 122 -6.93 -7.59 -1.39
N TRP A 123 -7.25 -8.43 -2.37
CA TRP A 123 -6.40 -8.67 -3.53
C TRP A 123 -7.21 -8.80 -4.83
N LEU A 124 -6.64 -8.26 -5.89
CA LEU A 124 -6.90 -8.60 -7.29
C LEU A 124 -5.55 -8.73 -8.00
N ARG A 125 -5.53 -9.31 -9.21
CA ARG A 125 -4.25 -9.60 -9.91
C ARG A 125 -3.32 -8.38 -9.95
N GLY A 126 -2.15 -8.49 -9.33
CA GLY A 126 -1.13 -7.45 -9.28
C GLY A 126 -1.36 -6.33 -8.27
N HIS A 127 -2.42 -6.35 -7.47
CA HIS A 127 -2.76 -5.25 -6.57
C HIS A 127 -3.34 -5.71 -5.23
N VAL A 128 -2.98 -5.00 -4.16
CA VAL A 128 -3.47 -5.25 -2.79
C VAL A 128 -3.87 -3.98 -2.07
N GLY A 129 -4.80 -4.11 -1.14
CA GLY A 129 -5.11 -3.12 -0.11
C GLY A 129 -5.30 -3.80 1.25
N THR A 130 -5.49 -3.02 2.29
CA THR A 130 -5.86 -3.53 3.62
C THR A 130 -7.28 -3.12 3.97
N TYR A 131 -8.15 -4.08 4.28
CA TYR A 131 -9.49 -3.80 4.78
C TYR A 131 -9.41 -3.21 6.19
N ILE A 132 -10.04 -2.06 6.40
CA ILE A 132 -9.97 -1.31 7.67
C ILE A 132 -11.28 -1.33 8.46
N GLY A 133 -12.30 -2.08 8.00
CA GLY A 133 -13.63 -2.12 8.59
C GLY A 133 -14.64 -1.26 7.82
N ASP A 134 -15.92 -1.42 8.14
CA ASP A 134 -17.04 -0.62 7.61
C ASP A 134 -17.07 -0.48 6.08
N GLY A 135 -16.74 -1.55 5.35
CA GLY A 135 -16.74 -1.53 3.89
C GLY A 135 -15.62 -0.69 3.27
N ARG A 136 -14.55 -0.37 4.03
CA ARG A 136 -13.45 0.49 3.58
C ARG A 136 -12.13 -0.26 3.47
N VAL A 137 -11.32 0.15 2.50
CA VAL A 137 -9.97 -0.35 2.26
C VAL A 137 -9.02 0.83 2.22
N ILE A 138 -7.84 0.70 2.82
CA ILE A 138 -6.73 1.62 2.56
C ILE A 138 -5.76 0.96 1.56
N GLU A 139 -5.45 1.68 0.49
CA GLU A 139 -4.58 1.20 -0.59
C GLU A 139 -3.69 2.34 -1.12
N CYS A 140 -2.55 1.99 -1.73
CA CYS A 140 -1.78 2.91 -2.56
C CYS A 140 -1.99 2.55 -4.03
N THR A 141 -2.53 3.46 -4.83
CA THR A 141 -2.85 3.21 -6.24
C THR A 141 -2.68 4.49 -7.07
N PRO A 142 -2.27 4.39 -8.36
CA PRO A 142 -2.24 5.54 -9.25
C PRO A 142 -3.65 6.06 -9.60
N ALA A 143 -4.69 5.25 -9.41
CA ALA A 143 -6.06 5.68 -9.64
C ALA A 143 -6.50 6.76 -8.64
N TRP A 144 -7.37 7.66 -9.11
CA TRP A 144 -7.98 8.73 -8.32
C TRP A 144 -6.97 9.72 -7.72
N LYS A 145 -6.56 9.55 -6.46
CA LYS A 145 -5.64 10.48 -5.77
C LYS A 145 -4.16 10.28 -6.12
N ASN A 146 -3.79 9.20 -6.81
CA ASN A 146 -2.40 8.83 -7.11
C ASN A 146 -1.51 8.79 -5.85
N GLY A 147 -1.76 7.82 -4.97
CA GLY A 147 -1.09 7.70 -3.67
C GLY A 147 -1.93 6.89 -2.68
N VAL A 148 -1.60 7.02 -1.40
CA VAL A 148 -2.34 6.35 -0.32
C VAL A 148 -3.70 7.01 -0.12
N GLN A 149 -4.75 6.18 -0.09
CA GLN A 149 -6.12 6.65 0.02
C GLN A 149 -7.04 5.57 0.59
N ILE A 150 -8.18 6.01 1.13
CA ILE A 150 -9.28 5.12 1.50
C ILE A 150 -10.23 5.00 0.31
N THR A 151 -10.59 3.76 -0.02
CA THR A 151 -11.51 3.36 -1.08
C THR A 151 -12.63 2.48 -0.50
N ILE A 152 -13.71 2.33 -1.27
CA ILE A 152 -14.83 1.47 -0.91
C ILE A 152 -14.59 0.05 -1.38
N CYS A 153 -14.80 -0.91 -0.47
CA CYS A 153 -14.82 -2.34 -0.76
C CYS A 153 -16.20 -2.74 -1.26
N LEU A 154 -16.37 -2.84 -2.59
CA LEU A 154 -17.65 -3.19 -3.20
C LEU A 154 -18.15 -4.59 -2.81
N ASN A 155 -17.26 -5.47 -2.34
CA ASN A 155 -17.64 -6.79 -1.83
C ASN A 155 -18.44 -6.72 -0.51
N VAL A 156 -18.30 -5.63 0.25
CA VAL A 156 -18.96 -5.42 1.54
C VAL A 156 -20.07 -4.37 1.42
N TYR A 157 -19.82 -3.30 0.64
CA TYR A 157 -20.80 -2.25 0.38
C TYR A 157 -21.08 -2.15 -1.12
N PRO A 158 -22.06 -2.93 -1.64
CA PRO A 158 -22.30 -3.03 -3.08
C PRO A 158 -23.11 -1.84 -3.60
N ASP A 159 -22.48 -0.67 -3.71
CA ASP A 159 -23.02 0.49 -4.43
C ASP A 159 -21.99 0.99 -5.46
N ASN A 160 -22.25 0.68 -6.72
CA ASN A 160 -21.36 1.00 -7.85
C ASN A 160 -21.41 2.47 -8.28
N ARG A 161 -22.22 3.31 -7.63
CA ARG A 161 -22.29 4.76 -7.87
C ARG A 161 -21.28 5.52 -7.02
N LEU A 162 -20.63 4.84 -6.07
CA LEU A 162 -19.64 5.45 -5.18
C LEU A 162 -18.34 5.72 -5.92
N ASP A 163 -17.82 6.93 -5.76
CA ASP A 163 -16.47 7.29 -6.21
C ASP A 163 -15.41 6.53 -5.39
N LYS A 164 -14.28 6.20 -6.02
CA LYS A 164 -13.15 5.48 -5.40
C LYS A 164 -13.56 4.12 -4.82
N ALA A 165 -14.29 3.34 -5.59
CA ALA A 165 -14.76 2.01 -5.21
C ALA A 165 -14.09 0.91 -6.05
N ARG A 166 -13.86 -0.26 -5.44
CA ARG A 166 -13.22 -1.40 -6.09
C ARG A 166 -13.81 -2.72 -5.63
N LEU A 167 -14.03 -3.62 -6.59
CA LEU A 167 -14.31 -5.03 -6.32
C LEU A 167 -12.99 -5.79 -6.23
N TRP A 168 -12.86 -6.58 -5.18
CA TRP A 168 -11.70 -7.42 -4.91
C TRP A 168 -12.05 -8.89 -5.15
N VAL A 169 -11.05 -9.70 -5.48
CA VAL A 169 -11.25 -11.11 -5.85
C VAL A 169 -11.08 -12.02 -4.65
N LYS A 170 -10.08 -11.75 -3.81
CA LYS A 170 -9.77 -12.54 -2.62
C LYS A 170 -9.46 -11.64 -1.44
N HIS A 171 -9.64 -12.16 -0.23
CA HIS A 171 -9.07 -11.58 0.98
C HIS A 171 -8.42 -12.65 1.86
N GLY A 172 -7.58 -12.23 2.78
CA GLY A 172 -6.91 -13.14 3.71
C GLY A 172 -6.21 -12.42 4.85
N LYS A 173 -6.00 -13.14 5.96
CA LYS A 173 -5.32 -12.63 7.14
C LYS A 173 -3.80 -12.64 6.90
N LEU A 174 -3.13 -11.52 7.14
CA LEU A 174 -1.67 -11.44 7.09
C LEU A 174 -1.06 -12.31 8.19
N PRO A 175 -0.15 -13.24 7.88
CA PRO A 175 0.49 -14.08 8.90
C PRO A 175 1.41 -13.29 9.84
N TYR A 176 1.75 -12.05 9.48
CA TYR A 176 2.63 -11.15 10.23
C TYR A 176 1.88 -10.22 11.20
N VAL A 177 0.54 -10.28 11.20
CA VAL A 177 -0.34 -9.46 12.04
C VAL A 177 -1.07 -10.35 13.02
N LYS A 178 -1.08 -9.96 14.30
CA LYS A 178 -1.84 -10.67 15.34
C LYS A 178 -3.28 -10.14 15.36
N TYR A 179 -4.23 -10.94 14.90
CA TYR A 179 -5.65 -10.58 14.94
C TYR A 179 -6.19 -10.84 16.35
N LYS A 180 -6.64 -9.76 17.01
CA LYS A 180 -7.37 -9.84 18.27
C LYS A 180 -8.84 -9.61 18.00
N GLU A 181 -9.68 -10.29 18.78
CA GLU A 181 -11.11 -10.03 18.86
C GLU A 181 -11.40 -8.62 19.43
#